data_AF-B2ARW1-F1
#
_entry.id   AF-B2ARW1-F1
#
_cell.length_a   1.000
_cell.length_b   1.000
_cell.length_c   1.000
_cell.angle_alpha   90.00
_cell.angle_beta   90.00
_cell.angle_gamma   90.00
#
_symmetry.space_group_name_H-M   'P 1'
#
loop_
_entity.id
_entity.type
_entity.pdbx_description
1 polymer ?
#
loop_
_entity_poly.entity_id
_entity_poly.type
_entity_poly.pdbx_seq_one_letter_code
_entity_poly.pdbx_strand_id
1 'polypeptide(L)'
;MAATDPIHSWMYFLQRDPKFETERVYELRRQKPTKKIPQTNMLLEKVDNIAIHDVRPRLEQCSFGTTGFFLLDMDTGLVAEDFDHREKVIKCFLPQLAAEVKDRLNASRVQIFDYQLRKRNRDFPISNGEVHVDATPGDIERLRHGLNKGSFERVDNVRCQFVKYVYVFFFADL
;
A
#
# COMPACT_ATOMS: atom_id res chain seq x y z
N MET A 1 -21.69 8.39 -11.98
CA MET A 1 -20.91 9.28 -12.85
C MET A 1 -20.53 8.53 -14.12
N ALA A 2 -20.59 9.15 -15.30
CA ALA A 2 -20.20 8.50 -16.56
C ALA A 2 -18.70 8.15 -16.54
N ALA A 3 -18.33 7.04 -17.15
CA ALA A 3 -16.92 6.67 -17.29
C ALA A 3 -16.21 7.73 -18.13
N THR A 4 -15.24 8.42 -17.54
CA THR A 4 -14.36 9.34 -18.26
C THR A 4 -13.45 8.57 -19.21
N ASP A 5 -13.14 9.20 -20.35
CA ASP A 5 -12.20 8.66 -21.32
C ASP A 5 -10.82 8.43 -20.68
N PRO A 6 -10.11 7.34 -21.05
CA PRO A 6 -8.78 7.08 -20.54
C PRO A 6 -7.81 8.18 -20.94
N ILE A 7 -7.03 8.66 -19.97
CA ILE A 7 -5.86 9.48 -20.28
C ILE A 7 -4.73 8.56 -20.72
N HIS A 8 -3.92 8.99 -21.69
CA HIS A 8 -2.79 8.22 -22.18
C HIS A 8 -1.49 8.80 -21.65
N SER A 9 -0.60 7.92 -21.19
CA SER A 9 0.71 8.30 -20.66
C SER A 9 1.77 7.27 -21.04
N TRP A 10 2.96 7.40 -20.48
CA TRP A 10 4.06 6.46 -20.63
C TRP A 10 4.62 6.06 -19.27
N MET A 11 5.18 4.86 -19.16
CA MET A 11 5.79 4.34 -17.94
C MET A 11 6.92 3.37 -18.27
N TYR A 12 7.87 3.23 -17.35
CA TYR A 12 8.91 2.21 -17.45
C TYR A 12 8.43 0.88 -16.85
N PHE A 13 8.58 -0.20 -17.60
CA PHE A 13 8.33 -1.57 -17.14
C PHE A 13 9.62 -2.38 -17.12
N LEU A 14 9.66 -3.42 -16.28
CA LEU A 14 10.75 -4.39 -16.30
C LEU A 14 10.71 -5.17 -17.62
N GLN A 15 11.80 -5.08 -18.39
CA GLN A 15 11.98 -5.82 -19.61
C GLN A 15 12.03 -7.33 -19.30
N ARG A 16 11.40 -8.15 -20.15
CA ARG A 16 11.58 -9.61 -20.11
C ARG A 16 12.94 -9.98 -20.71
N ASP A 17 13.93 -10.16 -19.85
CA ASP A 17 15.28 -10.59 -20.23
C ASP A 17 15.54 -12.02 -19.75
N PRO A 18 16.01 -12.95 -20.61
CA PRO A 18 16.34 -14.33 -20.24
C PRO A 18 17.28 -14.47 -19.05
N LYS A 19 18.14 -13.46 -18.77
CA LYS A 19 19.03 -13.48 -17.61
C LYS A 19 18.27 -13.61 -16.29
N PHE A 20 17.03 -13.11 -16.22
CA PHE A 20 16.21 -13.15 -15.03
C PHE A 20 15.67 -14.54 -14.67
N GLU A 21 15.84 -15.53 -15.55
CA GLU A 21 15.60 -16.95 -15.22
C GLU A 21 16.70 -17.52 -14.32
N THR A 22 17.91 -16.96 -14.40
CA THR A 22 19.08 -17.44 -13.65
C THR A 22 19.52 -16.47 -12.54
N GLU A 23 19.21 -15.18 -12.68
CA GLU A 23 19.59 -14.11 -11.76
C GLU A 23 18.36 -13.40 -11.22
N ARG A 24 18.26 -13.24 -9.89
CA ARG A 24 17.16 -12.48 -9.29
C ARG A 24 17.30 -11.00 -9.58
N VAL A 25 16.19 -10.38 -9.93
CA VAL A 25 16.09 -8.92 -10.07
C VAL A 25 16.33 -8.26 -8.71
N TYR A 26 17.15 -7.19 -8.67
CA TYR A 26 17.43 -6.46 -7.43
C TYR A 26 17.57 -4.94 -7.64
N GLU A 27 17.36 -4.21 -6.55
CA GLU A 27 17.68 -2.79 -6.40
C GLU A 27 18.35 -2.58 -5.03
N LEU A 28 19.57 -2.04 -5.03
CA LEU A 28 20.33 -1.70 -3.83
C LEU A 28 20.03 -0.25 -3.46
N ARG A 29 19.23 -0.05 -2.41
CA ARG A 29 18.81 1.31 -1.98
C ARG A 29 19.77 2.01 -1.02
N ARG A 30 20.60 1.25 -0.29
CA ARG A 30 21.48 1.80 0.76
C ARG A 30 22.97 1.68 0.46
N GLN A 31 23.34 0.87 -0.53
CA GLN A 31 24.73 0.63 -0.86
C GLN A 31 25.15 1.48 -2.06
N LYS A 32 26.30 2.15 -1.97
CA LYS A 32 26.86 2.83 -3.13
C LYS A 32 27.25 1.78 -4.18
N PRO A 33 26.84 1.94 -5.45
CA PRO A 33 27.24 1.02 -6.50
C PRO A 33 28.75 0.90 -6.59
N THR A 34 29.24 -0.31 -6.80
CA THR A 34 30.66 -0.57 -7.08
C THR A 34 30.80 -1.03 -8.52
N LYS A 35 32.03 -1.00 -9.08
CA LYS A 35 32.26 -1.53 -10.44
C LYS A 35 31.87 -3.01 -10.60
N LYS A 36 31.82 -3.78 -9.51
CA LYS A 36 31.50 -5.21 -9.51
C LYS A 36 30.02 -5.50 -9.23
N ILE A 37 29.34 -4.62 -8.51
CA ILE A 37 27.94 -4.79 -8.12
C ILE A 37 27.23 -3.49 -8.44
N PRO A 38 26.49 -3.42 -9.56
CA PRO A 38 25.73 -2.24 -9.92
C PRO A 38 24.61 -2.01 -8.89
N GLN A 39 24.02 -0.83 -8.92
CA GLN A 39 22.92 -0.49 -8.00
C GLN A 39 21.68 -1.33 -8.28
N THR A 40 21.47 -1.74 -9.52
CA THR A 40 20.39 -2.63 -9.94
C THR A 40 20.83 -3.42 -11.17
N ASN A 41 20.28 -4.63 -11.34
CA ASN A 41 20.36 -5.38 -12.59
C ASN A 41 19.08 -5.26 -13.45
N MET A 42 18.10 -4.47 -13.00
CA MET A 42 16.85 -4.21 -13.72
C MET A 42 17.14 -3.57 -15.07
N LEU A 43 16.49 -4.09 -16.10
CA LEU A 43 16.41 -3.45 -17.40
C LEU A 43 15.00 -2.91 -17.54
N LEU A 44 14.87 -1.60 -17.73
CA LEU A 44 13.59 -0.94 -17.83
C LEU A 44 13.35 -0.51 -19.27
N GLU A 45 12.20 -0.87 -19.82
CA GLU A 45 11.75 -0.41 -21.13
C GLU A 45 10.67 0.65 -20.96
N LYS A 46 10.75 1.73 -21.74
CA LYS A 46 9.71 2.75 -21.76
C LYS A 46 8.57 2.24 -22.66
N VAL A 47 7.37 2.16 -22.10
CA VAL A 47 6.15 1.85 -22.84
C VAL A 47 5.33 3.13 -22.95
N ASP A 48 5.06 3.54 -24.18
CA ASP A 48 4.24 4.71 -24.49
C ASP A 48 2.76 4.32 -24.68
N ASN A 49 1.88 5.32 -24.64
CA ASN A 49 0.45 5.19 -24.93
C ASN A 49 -0.30 4.19 -24.01
N ILE A 50 0.07 4.15 -22.73
CA ILE A 50 -0.62 3.37 -21.71
C ILE A 50 -1.92 4.09 -21.36
N ALA A 51 -3.04 3.40 -21.53
CA ALA A 51 -4.35 3.88 -21.09
C ALA A 51 -4.46 3.83 -19.56
N ILE A 52 -4.72 4.97 -18.95
CA ILE A 52 -4.96 5.12 -17.51
C ILE A 52 -6.45 5.42 -17.33
N HIS A 53 -7.13 4.51 -16.65
CA HIS A 53 -8.56 4.60 -16.38
C HIS A 53 -8.82 5.14 -14.99
N ASP A 54 -9.84 5.98 -14.85
CA ASP A 54 -10.42 6.26 -13.54
C ASP A 54 -10.98 4.98 -12.94
N VAL A 55 -10.56 4.66 -11.74
CA VAL A 55 -10.95 3.43 -11.03
C VAL A 55 -12.25 3.61 -10.23
N ARG A 56 -12.68 4.85 -9.94
CA ARG A 56 -13.90 5.15 -9.17
C ARG A 56 -15.18 4.57 -9.79
N PRO A 57 -15.40 4.59 -11.11
CA PRO A 57 -16.56 3.93 -11.73
C PRO A 57 -16.43 2.41 -11.82
N ARG A 58 -15.27 1.85 -11.44
CA ARG A 58 -14.86 0.46 -11.69
C ARG A 58 -14.56 -0.30 -10.39
N LEU A 59 -14.98 0.20 -9.23
CA LEU A 59 -14.70 -0.39 -7.91
C LEU A 59 -15.00 -1.90 -7.87
N GLU A 60 -16.17 -2.29 -8.36
CA GLU A 60 -16.64 -3.68 -8.38
C GLU A 60 -15.87 -4.59 -9.35
N GLN A 61 -15.12 -4.02 -10.30
CA GLN A 61 -14.34 -4.79 -11.27
C GLN A 61 -12.98 -5.23 -10.68
N CYS A 62 -12.54 -4.61 -9.59
CA CYS A 62 -11.31 -4.97 -8.90
C CYS A 62 -11.60 -6.01 -7.82
N SER A 63 -11.18 -7.25 -8.06
CA SER A 63 -11.19 -8.30 -7.04
C SER A 63 -9.80 -8.88 -6.82
N PHE A 64 -9.55 -9.34 -5.59
CA PHE A 64 -8.28 -9.92 -5.22
C PHE A 64 -7.91 -11.12 -6.11
N GLY A 65 -8.89 -11.95 -6.49
CA GLY A 65 -8.67 -13.13 -7.32
C GLY A 65 -8.31 -12.83 -8.78
N THR A 66 -8.69 -11.65 -9.30
CA THR A 66 -8.49 -11.30 -10.72
C THR A 66 -7.35 -10.29 -10.90
N THR A 67 -7.32 -9.27 -10.05
CA THR A 67 -6.41 -8.13 -10.18
C THR A 67 -5.33 -8.12 -9.10
N GLY A 68 -5.43 -8.99 -8.08
CA GLY A 68 -4.53 -8.99 -6.93
C GLY A 68 -4.80 -7.86 -5.92
N PHE A 69 -5.81 -7.02 -6.17
CA PHE A 69 -6.27 -5.97 -5.26
C PHE A 69 -7.79 -5.80 -5.33
N PHE A 70 -8.35 -5.06 -4.39
CA PHE A 70 -9.73 -4.59 -4.45
C PHE A 70 -9.77 -3.19 -3.85
N LEU A 71 -10.86 -2.49 -4.10
CA LEU A 71 -11.11 -1.17 -3.52
C LEU A 71 -12.22 -1.30 -2.48
N LEU A 72 -12.05 -0.58 -1.38
CA LEU A 72 -13.06 -0.42 -0.34
C LEU A 72 -13.51 1.02 -0.35
N ASP A 73 -14.82 1.22 -0.46
CA ASP A 73 -15.45 2.48 -0.10
C ASP A 73 -15.88 2.36 1.36
N MET A 74 -15.34 3.22 2.22
CA MET A 74 -15.52 3.14 3.67
C MET A 74 -15.97 4.48 4.20
N ASP A 75 -17.18 4.52 4.76
CA ASP A 75 -17.61 5.64 5.59
C ASP A 75 -17.07 5.44 7.01
N THR A 76 -15.96 6.11 7.30
CA THR A 76 -15.29 5.99 8.59
C THR A 76 -15.83 6.93 9.65
N GLY A 77 -16.64 7.93 9.26
CA GLY A 77 -17.02 9.07 10.08
C GLY A 77 -15.84 9.96 10.52
N LEU A 78 -14.64 9.75 9.98
CA LEU A 78 -13.43 10.54 10.28
C LEU A 78 -13.14 11.51 9.13
N VAL A 79 -12.75 12.73 9.49
CA VAL A 79 -12.24 13.72 8.53
C VAL A 79 -10.73 13.61 8.37
N ALA A 80 -10.15 14.24 7.33
CA ALA A 80 -8.71 14.14 7.05
C ALA A 80 -7.85 14.57 8.25
N GLU A 81 -8.28 15.61 8.97
CA GLU A 81 -7.60 16.13 10.16
C GLU A 81 -7.60 15.13 11.33
N ASP A 82 -8.56 14.21 11.38
CA ASP A 82 -8.62 13.20 12.44
C ASP A 82 -7.45 12.20 12.36
N PHE A 83 -6.86 12.04 11.18
CA PHE A 83 -5.70 11.15 10.98
C PHE A 83 -4.42 11.70 11.59
N ASP A 84 -4.38 12.99 11.92
CA ASP A 84 -3.30 13.60 12.70
C ASP A 84 -3.36 13.19 14.18
N HIS A 85 -4.51 12.67 14.63
CA HIS A 85 -4.72 12.17 15.97
C HIS A 85 -4.57 10.65 16.00
N ARG A 86 -3.35 10.20 16.33
CA ARG A 86 -2.99 8.79 16.50
C ARG A 86 -4.03 7.95 17.26
N GLU A 87 -4.64 8.50 18.31
CA GLU A 87 -5.68 7.78 19.06
C GLU A 87 -6.94 7.51 18.24
N LYS A 88 -7.39 8.46 17.41
CA LYS A 88 -8.55 8.26 16.53
C LYS A 88 -8.26 7.21 15.46
N VAL A 89 -7.05 7.21 14.89
CA VAL A 89 -6.62 6.18 13.95
C VAL A 89 -6.68 4.80 14.60
N ILE A 90 -6.08 4.63 15.78
CA ILE A 90 -5.98 3.34 16.46
C ILE A 90 -7.34 2.85 16.97
N LYS A 91 -8.16 3.74 17.56
CA LYS A 91 -9.41 3.35 18.25
C LYS A 91 -10.63 3.33 17.32
N CYS A 92 -10.61 4.08 16.22
CA CYS A 92 -11.77 4.21 15.32
C CYS A 92 -11.47 3.63 13.94
N PHE A 93 -10.43 4.11 13.25
CA PHE A 93 -10.17 3.74 11.86
C PHE A 93 -9.70 2.28 11.68
N LEU A 94 -8.63 1.89 12.38
CA LEU A 94 -8.02 0.56 12.20
C LEU A 94 -8.99 -0.59 12.52
N PRO A 95 -9.84 -0.53 13.57
CA PRO A 95 -10.84 -1.56 13.82
C PRO A 95 -11.88 -1.68 12.71
N GLN A 96 -12.38 -0.57 12.17
CA GLN A 96 -13.31 -0.57 11.05
C GLN A 96 -12.66 -1.17 9.81
N LEU A 97 -11.44 -0.75 9.47
CA LEU A 97 -10.69 -1.31 8.35
C LEU A 97 -10.48 -2.82 8.50
N ALA A 98 -10.14 -3.28 9.69
CA ALA A 98 -9.97 -4.72 9.94
C ALA A 98 -11.26 -5.50 9.74
N ALA A 99 -12.42 -4.94 10.13
CA ALA A 99 -13.73 -5.54 9.90
C ALA A 99 -14.06 -5.61 8.40
N GLU A 100 -13.92 -4.50 7.68
CA GLU A 100 -14.18 -4.44 6.23
C GLU A 100 -13.31 -5.41 5.43
N VAL A 101 -12.00 -5.46 5.73
CA VAL A 101 -11.09 -6.41 5.08
C VAL A 101 -11.46 -7.85 5.42
N LYS A 102 -11.87 -8.12 6.67
CA LYS A 102 -12.28 -9.45 7.10
C LYS A 102 -13.49 -9.91 6.31
N ASP A 103 -14.51 -9.07 6.21
CA ASP A 103 -15.75 -9.38 5.52
C ASP A 103 -15.51 -9.52 4.02
N ARG A 104 -14.76 -8.58 3.42
CA ARG A 104 -14.46 -8.58 1.97
C ARG A 104 -13.68 -9.80 1.50
N LEU A 105 -12.79 -10.33 2.35
CA LEU A 105 -11.97 -11.51 2.06
C LEU A 105 -12.56 -12.80 2.61
N ASN A 106 -13.71 -12.74 3.32
CA ASN A 106 -14.24 -13.85 4.10
C ASN A 106 -13.17 -14.49 5.01
N ALA A 107 -12.33 -13.66 5.62
CA ALA A 107 -11.23 -14.10 6.44
C ALA A 107 -11.74 -14.53 7.83
N SER A 108 -11.11 -15.55 8.42
CA SER A 108 -11.41 -15.93 9.80
C SER A 108 -10.95 -14.85 10.79
N ARG A 109 -9.83 -14.16 10.48
CA ARG A 109 -9.22 -13.12 11.29
C ARG A 109 -8.42 -12.15 10.41
N VAL A 110 -8.42 -10.86 10.79
CA VAL A 110 -7.52 -9.83 10.26
C VAL A 110 -6.72 -9.26 11.43
N GLN A 111 -5.41 -9.08 11.21
CA GLN A 111 -4.50 -8.48 12.17
C GLN A 111 -3.72 -7.35 11.50
N ILE A 112 -3.76 -6.17 12.11
CA ILE A 112 -2.97 -5.02 11.69
C ILE A 112 -1.67 -5.04 12.49
N PHE A 113 -0.55 -5.00 11.78
CA PHE A 113 0.81 -5.05 12.37
C PHE A 113 1.45 -3.68 12.49
N ASP A 114 1.21 -2.82 11.50
CA ASP A 114 1.78 -1.47 11.43
C ASP A 114 0.89 -0.58 10.56
N TYR A 115 1.00 0.73 10.75
CA TYR A 115 0.43 1.74 9.86
C TYR A 115 1.36 2.96 9.77
N GLN A 116 1.35 3.63 8.63
CA GLN A 116 2.11 4.86 8.41
C GLN A 116 1.19 5.92 7.84
N LEU A 117 1.19 7.10 8.43
CA LEU A 117 0.58 8.28 7.83
C LEU A 117 1.61 8.94 6.92
N ARG A 118 1.24 9.14 5.66
CA ARG A 118 2.05 9.91 4.70
C ARG A 118 1.31 11.19 4.37
N LYS A 119 1.84 12.32 4.82
CA LYS A 119 1.34 13.63 4.43
C LYS A 119 2.05 14.09 3.17
N ARG A 120 1.28 14.68 2.24
CA ARG A 120 1.86 15.31 1.06
C ARG A 120 2.61 16.56 1.51
N ASN A 121 3.91 16.64 1.20
CA ASN A 121 4.65 17.89 1.41
C ASN A 121 4.03 18.98 0.52
N ARG A 122 3.90 20.20 1.05
CA ARG A 122 3.40 21.38 0.34
C ARG A 122 4.14 21.61 -0.98
N ASP A 123 5.42 21.25 -1.03
CA ASP A 123 6.29 21.46 -2.20
C ASP A 123 6.22 20.33 -3.24
N PHE A 124 5.33 19.34 -3.07
CA PHE A 124 5.11 18.30 -4.07
C PHE A 124 4.78 18.92 -5.46
N PRO A 125 5.39 18.45 -6.57
CA PRO A 125 6.10 17.19 -6.76
C PRO A 125 7.62 17.21 -6.49
N ILE A 126 8.16 18.31 -5.96
CA ILE A 126 9.60 18.44 -5.72
C ILE A 126 9.97 17.61 -4.48
N SER A 127 10.65 16.49 -4.70
CA SER A 127 11.21 15.69 -3.61
C SER A 127 12.44 16.40 -3.05
N ASN A 128 12.26 17.08 -1.91
CA ASN A 128 13.34 17.65 -1.10
C ASN A 128 14.09 16.60 -0.26
N GLY A 129 13.75 15.31 -0.40
CA GLY A 129 14.39 14.21 0.32
C GLY A 129 13.91 14.02 1.77
N GLU A 130 13.05 14.91 2.26
CA GLU A 130 12.45 14.81 3.59
C GLU A 130 11.13 14.03 3.53
N VAL A 131 11.18 12.75 3.93
CA VAL A 131 9.96 11.95 4.13
C VAL A 131 9.54 12.13 5.57
N HIS A 132 8.44 12.85 5.82
CA HIS A 132 7.77 12.80 7.12
C HIS A 132 7.02 11.47 7.23
N VAL A 133 7.62 10.54 7.97
CA VAL A 133 6.97 9.31 8.45
C VAL A 133 6.71 9.53 9.93
N ASP A 134 5.44 9.72 10.30
CA ASP A 134 5.01 9.93 11.69
C ASP A 134 5.04 8.64 12.54
N ALA A 135 5.60 7.55 12.00
CA ALA A 135 5.80 6.29 12.73
C ALA A 135 7.30 6.10 12.99
N THR A 136 7.72 6.24 14.25
CA THR A 136 9.07 5.85 14.65
C THR A 136 9.14 4.33 14.84
N PRO A 137 10.31 3.68 14.66
CA PRO A 137 10.47 2.26 14.98
C PRO A 137 10.05 1.88 16.42
N GLY A 138 10.10 2.83 17.37
CA GLY A 138 9.62 2.63 18.74
C GLY A 138 8.09 2.58 18.87
N ASP A 139 7.36 3.20 17.95
CA ASP A 139 5.90 3.13 17.89
C ASP A 139 5.41 1.76 17.41
N ILE A 140 6.22 1.07 16.59
CA ILE A 140 5.95 -0.28 16.08
C ILE A 140 5.93 -1.30 17.23
N GLU A 141 6.86 -1.20 18.19
CA GLU A 141 6.90 -2.14 19.32
C GLU A 141 5.72 -1.93 20.29
N ARG A 142 5.30 -0.68 20.51
CA ARG A 142 4.09 -0.39 21.31
C ARG A 142 2.79 -0.82 20.61
N LEU A 143 2.69 -0.65 19.30
CA LEU A 143 1.53 -1.09 18.51
C LEU A 143 1.41 -2.61 18.51
N ARG A 144 2.54 -3.32 18.40
CA ARG A 144 2.61 -4.78 18.49
C ARG A 144 2.02 -5.33 19.79
N HIS A 145 2.17 -4.65 20.92
CA HIS A 145 1.58 -5.06 22.20
C HIS A 145 0.17 -4.51 22.44
N GLY A 146 -0.15 -3.30 21.95
CA GLY A 146 -1.43 -2.63 22.19
C GLY A 146 -2.58 -3.08 21.28
N LEU A 147 -2.29 -3.46 20.03
CA LEU A 147 -3.29 -3.99 19.09
C LEU A 147 -3.61 -5.48 19.32
N ASN A 148 -3.07 -6.07 20.39
CA ASN A 148 -3.09 -7.50 20.70
C ASN A 148 -3.48 -7.80 22.16
N LYS A 149 -4.56 -7.21 22.67
CA LYS A 149 -5.17 -7.76 23.90
C LYS A 149 -5.97 -9.02 23.54
N GLY A 150 -5.27 -10.16 23.61
CA GLY A 150 -5.81 -11.49 23.42
C GLY A 150 -5.20 -12.22 22.23
N SER A 151 -4.81 -13.48 22.45
CA SER A 151 -4.67 -14.54 21.44
C SER A 151 -3.60 -14.39 20.35
N PHE A 152 -2.33 -14.27 20.75
CA PHE A 152 -1.21 -14.74 19.91
C PHE A 152 -1.06 -16.29 19.96
N GLU A 153 -1.59 -16.94 20.98
CA GLU A 153 -1.33 -18.37 21.27
C GLU A 153 -2.09 -19.37 20.40
N ARG A 154 -2.92 -18.91 19.46
CA ARG A 154 -3.81 -19.80 18.70
C ARG A 154 -3.98 -19.37 17.24
N VAL A 155 -2.86 -19.12 16.55
CA VAL A 155 -2.86 -19.23 15.09
C VAL A 155 -2.70 -20.72 14.80
N ASP A 156 -3.82 -21.46 14.90
CA ASP A 156 -3.88 -22.86 14.51
C ASP A 156 -3.33 -23.00 13.07
N ASN A 157 -2.84 -24.19 12.69
CA ASN A 157 -2.23 -24.54 11.39
C ASN A 157 -3.14 -24.30 10.16
N VAL A 158 -3.56 -23.06 9.97
CA VAL A 158 -4.50 -22.59 8.96
C VAL A 158 -3.71 -21.75 7.97
N ARG A 159 -4.03 -21.91 6.70
CA ARG A 159 -3.40 -21.17 5.59
C ARG A 159 -3.59 -19.68 5.80
N CYS A 160 -2.51 -18.99 6.20
CA CYS A 160 -2.51 -17.55 6.37
C CYS A 160 -2.28 -16.87 5.02
N GLN A 161 -3.09 -15.85 4.71
CA GLN A 161 -2.83 -14.92 3.62
C GLN A 161 -2.38 -13.59 4.23
N PHE A 162 -1.31 -13.02 3.67
CA PHE A 162 -0.77 -11.74 4.12
C PHE A 162 -1.18 -10.66 3.13
N VAL A 163 -1.94 -9.67 3.61
CA VAL A 163 -2.13 -8.41 2.90
C VAL A 163 -0.93 -7.53 3.22
N LYS A 164 -0.04 -7.34 2.22
CA LYS A 164 1.22 -6.63 2.42
C LYS A 164 1.04 -5.13 2.66
N TYR A 165 0.08 -4.52 1.98
CA TYR A 165 -0.22 -3.09 2.07
C TYR A 165 -1.72 -2.85 1.92
N VAL A 166 -2.24 -1.93 2.73
CA VAL A 166 -3.51 -1.26 2.50
C VAL A 166 -3.19 0.21 2.30
N TYR A 167 -3.60 0.78 1.16
CA TYR A 167 -3.43 2.20 0.88
C TYR A 167 -4.77 2.89 1.06
N VAL A 168 -4.77 3.96 1.87
CA VAL A 168 -5.94 4.77 2.14
C VAL A 168 -5.71 6.12 1.46
N PHE A 169 -6.64 6.51 0.59
CA PHE A 169 -6.58 7.76 -0.14
C PHE A 169 -7.75 8.64 0.31
N PHE A 170 -7.44 9.84 0.77
CA PHE A 170 -8.45 10.88 0.99
C PHE A 170 -8.53 11.70 -0.29
N PHE A 171 -9.68 11.65 -0.94
CA PHE A 171 -9.98 12.54 -2.05
C PHE A 171 -10.64 13.77 -1.44
N ALA A 172 -9.93 14.89 -1.38
CA ALA A 172 -10.59 16.17 -1.23
C ALA A 172 -11.29 16.45 -2.56
N ASP A 173 -12.60 16.75 -2.52
CA ASP A 173 -13.30 17.30 -3.67
C ASP A 173 -12.55 18.58 -4.09
N LEU A 174 -12.00 18.57 -5.29
CA LEU A 174 -11.37 19.72 -5.94
C LEU A 174 -12.42 20.53 -6.69
#